data_AF-A0A436ACB2-F1
#
_entry.id   AF-A0A436ACB2-F1
#
_cell.length_a   1.000
_cell.length_b   1.000
_cell.length_c   1.000
_cell.angle_alpha   90.00
_cell.angle_beta   90.00
_cell.angle_gamma   90.00
#
_symmetry.space_group_name_H-M   'P 1'
#
loop_
_entity.id
_entity.type
_entity.pdbx_description
1 polymer ?
#
loop_
_entity_poly.entity_id
_entity_poly.type
_entity_poly.pdbx_seq_one_letter_code
_entity_poly.pdbx_strand_id
1 'polypeptide(L)'
;ASPRGRVRINSYVPFGVHRLVPLLPRFLERYPEISVDLVLTDSVVDLMAERADVAIRAGPLSGSRLVARKLGQSPVVVVAAPSYLDTHGIPLTPADLDRHNRMGFGFVRHLDGWPFLDAEGRAIMIPITGNTLVSDGEAMRLMALAGAGIARLARWHVAEDIAAGRLVPLLEAFNPGDEEPTHAVYVGQGRHLPARVRAFLDFLVESVRLT
;
A
#
# COMPACT_ATOMS: atom_id res chain seq x y z
N ALA A 1 -4.63 -29.70 -16.61
CA ALA A 1 -4.76 -30.26 -15.25
C ALA A 1 -5.49 -29.26 -14.37
N SER A 2 -6.44 -29.72 -13.54
CA SER A 2 -7.13 -28.85 -12.57
C SER A 2 -6.10 -28.23 -11.60
N PRO A 3 -6.15 -26.91 -11.33
CA PRO A 3 -5.28 -26.26 -10.35
C PRO A 3 -5.46 -26.86 -8.96
N ARG A 4 -4.37 -27.32 -8.33
CA ARG A 4 -4.40 -27.93 -6.99
C ARG A 4 -3.12 -27.69 -6.19
N GLY A 5 -3.20 -27.85 -4.87
CA GLY A 5 -2.09 -27.74 -3.93
C GLY A 5 -1.99 -26.37 -3.26
N ARG A 6 -0.98 -26.19 -2.41
CA ARG A 6 -0.82 -24.98 -1.58
C ARG A 6 -0.22 -23.81 -2.35
N VAL A 7 -0.86 -22.65 -2.31
CA VAL A 7 -0.30 -21.36 -2.75
C VAL A 7 0.14 -20.57 -1.52
N ARG A 8 1.44 -20.25 -1.43
CA ARG A 8 2.01 -19.40 -0.38
C ARG A 8 2.04 -17.95 -0.85
N ILE A 9 1.37 -17.09 -0.10
CA ILE A 9 1.14 -15.69 -0.45
C ILE A 9 1.75 -14.83 0.64
N ASN A 10 2.59 -13.90 0.23
CA ASN A 10 2.98 -12.76 1.06
C ASN A 10 2.28 -11.50 0.51
N SER A 11 1.77 -10.62 1.37
CA SER A 11 1.22 -9.33 0.95
C SER A 11 1.61 -8.24 1.94
N TYR A 12 1.79 -7.02 1.46
CA TYR A 12 1.77 -5.87 2.36
C TYR A 12 0.40 -5.75 3.03
N VAL A 13 0.41 -5.30 4.29
CA VAL A 13 -0.69 -5.40 5.25
C VAL A 13 -1.94 -4.67 4.76
N PRO A 14 -1.89 -3.38 4.35
CA PRO A 14 -3.06 -2.70 3.79
C PRO A 14 -3.79 -3.50 2.70
N PHE A 15 -3.06 -3.98 1.69
CA PHE A 15 -3.68 -4.75 0.60
C PHE A 15 -4.21 -6.10 1.08
N GLY A 16 -3.45 -6.75 1.96
CA GLY A 16 -3.84 -7.98 2.62
C GLY A 16 -5.22 -7.86 3.26
N VAL A 17 -5.38 -6.89 4.15
CA VAL A 17 -6.59 -6.66 4.95
C VAL A 17 -7.76 -6.21 4.08
N HIS A 18 -7.55 -5.20 3.22
CA HIS A 18 -8.66 -4.48 2.56
C HIS A 18 -9.02 -5.00 1.17
N ARG A 19 -8.17 -5.81 0.54
CA ARG A 19 -8.39 -6.29 -0.83
C ARG A 19 -8.23 -7.80 -0.96
N LEU A 20 -7.15 -8.37 -0.45
CA LEU A 20 -6.86 -9.80 -0.64
C LEU A 20 -7.78 -10.68 0.21
N VAL A 21 -7.78 -10.50 1.53
CA VAL A 21 -8.54 -11.36 2.46
C VAL A 21 -10.03 -11.42 2.11
N PRO A 22 -10.71 -10.30 1.78
CA PRO A 22 -12.12 -10.35 1.36
C PRO A 22 -12.37 -11.17 0.07
N LEU A 23 -11.36 -11.31 -0.80
CA LEU A 23 -11.48 -12.04 -2.06
C LEU A 23 -11.14 -13.53 -1.93
N LEU A 24 -10.39 -13.94 -0.89
CA LEU A 24 -9.93 -15.33 -0.73
C LEU A 24 -11.06 -16.37 -0.62
N PRO A 25 -12.19 -16.13 0.07
CA PRO A 25 -13.29 -17.08 0.10
C PRO A 25 -13.81 -17.43 -1.30
N ARG A 26 -14.05 -16.42 -2.15
CA ARG A 26 -14.49 -16.60 -3.54
C ARG A 26 -13.46 -17.34 -4.39
N PHE A 27 -12.17 -17.13 -4.14
CA PHE A 27 -11.10 -17.87 -4.80
C PHE A 27 -11.11 -19.36 -4.42
N LEU A 28 -11.24 -19.65 -3.12
CA LEU A 28 -11.26 -21.02 -2.60
C LEU A 28 -12.53 -21.79 -3.04
N GLU A 29 -13.67 -21.10 -3.16
CA GLU A 29 -14.89 -21.67 -3.75
C GLU A 29 -14.69 -22.03 -5.23
N ARG A 30 -14.02 -21.16 -6.00
CA ARG A 30 -13.73 -21.39 -7.43
C ARG A 30 -12.70 -22.49 -7.65
N TYR A 31 -11.77 -22.68 -6.71
CA TYR A 31 -10.68 -23.65 -6.79
C TYR A 31 -10.55 -24.48 -5.49
N PRO A 32 -11.48 -25.42 -5.22
CA PRO A 32 -11.57 -26.11 -3.94
C PRO A 32 -10.40 -27.06 -3.64
N GLU A 33 -9.60 -27.43 -4.65
CA GLU A 33 -8.39 -28.24 -4.49
C GLU A 33 -7.12 -27.40 -4.19
N ILE A 34 -7.25 -26.08 -4.11
CA ILE A 34 -6.18 -25.16 -3.71
C ILE A 34 -6.35 -24.83 -2.23
N SER A 35 -5.24 -24.88 -1.48
CA SER A 35 -5.16 -24.32 -0.12
C SER A 35 -4.32 -23.05 -0.14
N VAL A 36 -4.65 -22.08 0.72
CA VAL A 36 -3.92 -20.81 0.84
C VAL A 36 -3.12 -20.78 2.14
N ASP A 37 -1.89 -20.30 2.05
CA ASP A 37 -1.00 -19.98 3.17
C ASP A 37 -0.64 -18.50 3.04
N LEU A 38 -1.12 -17.65 3.94
CA LEU A 38 -1.09 -16.19 3.83
C LEU A 38 -0.27 -15.58 4.96
N VAL A 39 0.70 -14.75 4.58
CA VAL A 39 1.48 -13.89 5.48
C VAL A 39 1.27 -12.43 5.08
N LEU A 40 0.98 -11.57 6.07
CA LEU A 40 0.85 -10.13 5.88
C LEU A 40 2.03 -9.42 6.56
N THR A 41 2.84 -8.71 5.78
CA THR A 41 3.99 -7.94 6.29
C THR A 41 4.45 -6.89 5.28
N ASP A 42 4.75 -5.69 5.77
CA ASP A 42 5.34 -4.59 4.98
C ASP A 42 6.88 -4.65 4.99
N SER A 43 7.47 -5.53 5.81
CA SER A 43 8.92 -5.77 5.74
C SER A 43 9.32 -6.17 4.33
N VAL A 44 10.40 -5.56 3.84
CA VAL A 44 11.02 -5.93 2.55
C VAL A 44 11.66 -7.29 2.73
N VAL A 45 10.89 -8.34 2.49
CA VAL A 45 11.37 -9.72 2.59
C VAL A 45 11.59 -10.27 1.21
N ASP A 46 12.78 -10.84 1.00
CA ASP A 46 13.09 -11.62 -0.19
C ASP A 46 12.12 -12.79 -0.29
N LEU A 47 11.35 -12.84 -1.38
CA LEU A 47 10.45 -13.93 -1.74
C LEU A 47 11.11 -15.31 -1.59
N MET A 48 12.40 -15.40 -1.94
CA MET A 48 13.19 -16.64 -1.86
C MET A 48 13.47 -17.03 -0.41
N ALA A 49 13.69 -16.06 0.48
CA ALA A 49 13.91 -16.31 1.90
C ALA A 49 12.63 -16.78 2.60
N GLU A 50 11.47 -16.23 2.24
CA GLU A 50 10.17 -16.61 2.83
C GLU A 50 9.46 -17.78 2.14
N ARG A 51 10.05 -18.36 1.09
CA ARG A 51 9.47 -19.48 0.31
C ARG A 51 8.06 -19.18 -0.22
N ALA A 52 7.72 -17.91 -0.47
CA ALA A 52 6.42 -17.53 -1.01
C ALA A 52 6.34 -17.81 -2.51
N ASP A 53 5.17 -18.29 -2.97
CA ASP A 53 4.90 -18.47 -4.40
C ASP A 53 4.58 -17.12 -5.08
N VAL A 54 3.90 -16.21 -4.35
CA VAL A 54 3.52 -14.86 -4.81
C VAL A 54 3.71 -13.85 -3.67
N ALA A 55 4.34 -12.72 -3.94
CA ALA A 55 4.31 -11.54 -3.07
C ALA A 55 3.51 -10.42 -3.71
N ILE A 56 2.68 -9.75 -2.93
CA ILE A 56 1.99 -8.53 -3.35
C ILE A 56 2.70 -7.36 -2.69
N ARG A 57 3.19 -6.43 -3.49
CA ARG A 57 4.03 -5.30 -3.04
C ARG A 57 3.58 -4.00 -3.68
N ALA A 58 3.71 -2.92 -2.91
CA ALA A 58 3.52 -1.55 -3.36
C ALA A 58 4.85 -0.96 -3.86
N GLY A 59 4.76 0.00 -4.77
CA GLY A 59 5.90 0.77 -5.24
C GLY A 59 6.63 0.18 -6.47
N PRO A 60 7.66 0.90 -6.95
CA PRO A 60 8.47 0.44 -8.07
C PRO A 60 9.27 -0.80 -7.69
N LEU A 61 9.49 -1.67 -8.67
CA LEU A 61 10.25 -2.90 -8.46
C LEU A 61 11.73 -2.63 -8.73
N SER A 62 12.60 -2.84 -7.73
CA SER A 62 14.04 -2.86 -7.95
C SER A 62 14.42 -4.08 -8.79
N GLY A 63 15.21 -3.86 -9.84
CA GLY A 63 15.54 -4.86 -10.86
C GLY A 63 16.00 -6.20 -10.28
N SER A 64 15.09 -7.16 -10.28
CA SER A 64 15.34 -8.55 -9.88
C SER A 64 14.85 -9.48 -10.98
N ARG A 65 15.29 -10.74 -10.96
CA ARG A 65 14.86 -11.78 -11.92
C ARG A 65 13.39 -12.20 -11.77
N LEU A 66 12.63 -11.50 -10.93
CA LEU A 66 11.24 -11.77 -10.62
C LEU A 66 10.33 -11.26 -11.75
N VAL A 67 9.25 -11.98 -12.01
CA VAL A 67 8.20 -11.53 -12.91
C VAL A 67 7.17 -10.76 -12.10
N ALA A 68 6.67 -9.66 -12.66
CA ALA A 68 5.68 -8.83 -12.01
C ALA A 68 4.45 -8.63 -12.88
N ARG A 69 3.29 -8.68 -12.24
CA ARG A 69 2.00 -8.38 -12.83
C ARG A 69 1.35 -7.24 -12.05
N LYS A 70 1.14 -6.11 -12.71
CA LYS A 70 0.46 -4.95 -12.12
C LYS A 70 -1.00 -5.31 -11.82
N LEU A 71 -1.41 -5.12 -10.56
CA LEU A 71 -2.79 -5.32 -10.10
C LEU A 71 -3.59 -4.02 -10.14
N GLY A 72 -2.89 -2.88 -10.08
CA GLY A 72 -3.47 -1.55 -10.20
C GLY A 72 -2.50 -0.50 -9.68
N GLN A 73 -2.98 0.72 -9.51
CA GLN A 73 -2.27 1.83 -8.89
C GLN A 73 -3.27 2.79 -8.27
N SER A 74 -2.80 3.64 -7.38
CA SER A 74 -3.65 4.65 -6.74
C SER A 74 -2.85 5.93 -6.45
N PRO A 75 -3.48 7.11 -6.57
CA PRO A 75 -2.86 8.35 -6.13
C PRO A 75 -2.49 8.30 -4.65
N VAL A 76 -1.42 8.98 -4.27
CA VAL A 76 -1.08 9.15 -2.84
C VAL A 76 -1.74 10.42 -2.31
N VAL A 77 -2.25 10.38 -1.07
CA VAL A 77 -2.93 11.49 -0.41
C VAL A 77 -2.33 11.73 0.97
N VAL A 78 -2.33 13.00 1.39
CA VAL A 78 -1.96 13.43 2.74
C VAL A 78 -3.24 13.65 3.52
N VAL A 79 -3.33 13.07 4.71
CA VAL A 79 -4.56 13.06 5.51
C VAL A 79 -4.27 13.24 7.00
N ALA A 80 -5.24 13.79 7.73
CA ALA A 80 -5.28 13.78 9.18
C ALA A 80 -6.72 13.65 9.68
N ALA A 81 -6.90 13.20 10.93
CA ALA A 81 -8.22 13.23 11.56
C ALA A 81 -8.63 14.67 11.92
N PRO A 82 -9.94 15.01 11.85
CA PRO A 82 -10.45 16.29 12.31
C PRO A 82 -9.98 16.65 13.73
N SER A 83 -9.98 15.69 14.66
CA SER A 83 -9.54 15.88 16.04
C SER A 83 -8.09 16.37 16.18
N TYR A 84 -7.20 15.93 15.30
CA TYR A 84 -5.82 16.41 15.26
C TYR A 84 -5.76 17.85 14.75
N LEU A 85 -6.52 18.16 13.69
CA LEU A 85 -6.58 19.48 13.06
C LEU A 85 -7.22 20.53 13.97
N ASP A 86 -8.23 20.17 14.76
CA ASP A 86 -8.85 21.05 15.76
C ASP A 86 -7.83 21.55 16.79
N THR A 87 -6.82 20.72 17.09
CA THR A 87 -5.79 21.04 18.09
C THR A 87 -4.57 21.73 17.47
N HIS A 88 -4.16 21.35 16.25
CA HIS A 88 -2.90 21.78 15.64
C HIS A 88 -3.06 22.76 14.47
N GLY A 89 -4.29 23.04 14.05
CA GLY A 89 -4.60 23.81 12.85
C GLY A 89 -4.54 22.97 11.57
N ILE A 90 -5.01 23.56 10.47
CA ILE A 90 -4.97 22.97 9.13
C ILE A 90 -3.77 23.55 8.38
N PRO A 91 -2.81 22.73 7.88
CA PRO A 91 -1.73 23.23 7.05
C PRO A 91 -2.28 23.71 5.70
N LEU A 92 -1.92 24.92 5.30
CA LEU A 92 -2.37 25.54 4.05
C LEU A 92 -1.31 25.42 2.96
N THR A 93 -0.05 25.28 3.34
CA THR A 93 1.10 25.10 2.46
C THR A 93 1.99 23.95 2.94
N PRO A 94 2.83 23.35 2.08
CA PRO A 94 3.79 22.34 2.52
C PRO A 94 4.74 22.80 3.63
N ALA A 95 5.06 24.10 3.71
CA ALA A 95 5.89 24.66 4.77
C ALA A 95 5.24 24.59 6.16
N ASP A 96 3.90 24.64 6.24
CA ASP A 96 3.18 24.55 7.52
C ASP A 96 3.37 23.19 8.19
N LEU A 97 3.73 22.15 7.42
CA LEU A 97 4.03 20.81 7.94
C LEU A 97 5.19 20.79 8.94
N ASP A 98 6.02 21.83 9.00
CA ASP A 98 7.06 21.96 10.03
C ASP A 98 6.52 22.06 11.46
N ARG A 99 5.25 22.43 11.60
CA ARG A 99 4.57 22.52 12.89
C ARG A 99 3.74 21.27 13.23
N HIS A 100 3.76 20.25 12.37
CA HIS A 100 2.92 19.06 12.51
C HIS A 100 3.76 17.79 12.71
N ASN A 101 3.19 16.84 13.45
CA ASN A 101 3.71 15.48 13.54
C ASN A 101 3.49 14.76 12.22
N ARG A 102 4.54 14.62 11.39
CA ARG A 102 4.50 13.84 10.15
C ARG A 102 4.87 12.41 10.49
N MET A 103 3.91 11.49 10.38
CA MET A 103 4.17 10.10 10.67
C MET A 103 5.02 9.47 9.56
N GLY A 104 6.06 8.75 9.94
CA GLY A 104 6.95 8.05 9.04
C GLY A 104 6.77 6.55 9.06
N PHE A 105 7.43 5.88 8.13
CA PHE A 105 7.61 4.44 8.17
C PHE A 105 8.97 4.11 8.78
N GLY A 106 9.01 3.09 9.64
CA GLY A 106 10.23 2.61 10.29
C GLY A 106 11.11 1.75 9.39
N PHE A 107 10.72 1.50 8.14
CA PHE A 107 11.46 0.74 7.15
C PHE A 107 11.91 1.63 5.98
N VAL A 108 12.97 1.20 5.29
CA VAL A 108 13.52 1.92 4.15
C VAL A 108 12.48 1.98 3.02
N ARG A 109 12.10 3.19 2.62
CA ARG A 109 11.34 3.46 1.40
C ARG A 109 12.25 4.03 0.32
N HIS A 110 11.73 4.08 -0.90
CA HIS A 110 12.42 4.70 -2.03
C HIS A 110 12.54 6.23 -1.92
N LEU A 111 11.82 6.87 -0.99
CA LEU A 111 11.81 8.31 -0.80
C LEU A 111 12.21 8.66 0.64
N ASP A 112 13.17 9.56 0.78
CA ASP A 112 13.64 10.10 2.07
C ASP A 112 12.70 11.17 2.67
N GLY A 113 11.58 11.46 2.01
CA GLY A 113 10.64 12.50 2.39
C GLY A 113 9.31 12.40 1.64
N TRP A 114 8.45 13.40 1.86
CA TRP A 114 7.18 13.54 1.16
C TRP A 114 7.35 14.50 -0.02
N PRO A 115 7.07 14.05 -1.26
CA PRO A 115 7.10 14.92 -2.42
C PRO A 115 5.87 15.84 -2.42
N PHE A 116 6.10 17.11 -2.73
CA PHE A 116 5.08 18.14 -2.95
C PHE A 116 5.49 19.01 -4.14
N LEU A 117 4.56 19.83 -4.61
CA LEU A 117 4.82 20.99 -5.43
C LEU A 117 4.85 22.24 -4.52
N ASP A 118 5.69 23.22 -4.81
CA ASP A 118 5.61 24.55 -4.20
C ASP A 118 4.55 25.42 -4.90
N ALA A 119 4.42 26.68 -4.47
CA ALA A 119 3.44 27.63 -5.03
C ALA A 119 3.69 27.95 -6.52
N GLU A 120 4.92 27.73 -7.00
CA GLU A 120 5.31 27.91 -8.40
C GLU A 120 5.24 26.60 -9.21
N GLY A 121 4.78 25.50 -8.60
CA GLY A 121 4.67 24.19 -9.23
C GLY A 121 5.98 23.41 -9.32
N ARG A 122 7.04 23.82 -8.61
CA ARG A 122 8.32 23.11 -8.60
C ARG A 122 8.28 21.98 -7.58
N ALA A 123 8.87 20.84 -7.93
CA ALA A 123 8.96 19.70 -7.03
C ALA A 123 9.87 20.00 -5.83
N ILE A 124 9.35 19.79 -4.63
CA ILE A 124 10.05 19.90 -3.35
C ILE A 124 9.89 18.61 -2.55
N MET A 125 10.88 18.33 -1.70
CA MET A 125 10.84 17.19 -0.78
C MET A 125 10.79 17.70 0.64
N ILE A 126 9.73 17.33 1.36
CA ILE A 126 9.56 17.66 2.78
C ILE A 126 10.05 16.47 3.61
N PRO A 127 11.09 16.64 4.45
CA PRO A 127 11.56 15.56 5.32
C PRO A 127 10.45 15.06 6.25
N ILE A 128 10.49 13.78 6.57
CA ILE A 128 9.62 13.22 7.61
C ILE A 128 10.21 13.63 8.95
N THR A 129 9.52 14.51 9.68
CA THR A 129 9.87 14.84 11.06
C THR A 129 8.66 14.66 11.96
N GLY A 130 8.90 14.05 13.12
CA GLY A 130 7.85 13.62 14.02
C GLY A 130 8.39 12.63 15.04
N ASN A 131 7.50 12.15 15.90
CA ASN A 131 7.84 11.18 16.94
C ASN A 131 7.24 9.79 16.69
N THR A 132 6.67 9.57 15.50
CA THR A 132 5.97 8.34 15.15
C THR A 132 6.55 7.72 13.90
N LEU A 133 7.10 6.51 14.06
CA LEU A 133 7.45 5.62 12.96
C LEU A 133 6.61 4.35 13.07
N VAL A 134 6.00 3.92 11.98
CA VAL A 134 5.15 2.72 11.92
C VAL A 134 5.71 1.65 10.98
N SER A 135 5.40 0.40 11.28
CA SER A 135 5.89 -0.76 10.52
C SER A 135 5.17 -1.00 9.21
N ASP A 136 3.95 -0.48 9.05
CA ASP A 136 3.06 -0.79 7.93
C ASP A 136 1.99 0.30 7.74
N GLY A 137 1.38 0.33 6.55
CA GLY A 137 0.37 1.32 6.23
C GLY A 137 -0.88 1.27 7.11
N GLU A 138 -1.31 0.09 7.55
CA GLU A 138 -2.55 -0.06 8.32
C GLU A 138 -2.41 0.55 9.71
N ALA A 139 -1.27 0.31 10.37
CA ALA A 139 -0.93 0.98 11.61
C ALA A 139 -0.89 2.51 11.44
N MET A 140 -0.32 3.02 10.34
CA MET A 140 -0.32 4.47 10.05
C MET A 140 -1.74 5.02 9.93
N ARG A 141 -2.62 4.32 9.20
CA ARG A 141 -4.03 4.70 9.02
C ARG A 141 -4.76 4.77 10.37
N LEU A 142 -4.62 3.74 11.20
CA LEU A 142 -5.25 3.69 12.52
C LEU A 142 -4.72 4.78 13.46
N MET A 143 -3.42 5.08 13.42
CA MET A 143 -2.82 6.18 14.17
C MET A 143 -3.31 7.55 13.69
N ALA A 144 -3.47 7.75 12.38
CA ALA A 144 -4.04 8.97 11.82
C ALA A 144 -5.48 9.18 12.28
N LEU A 145 -6.31 8.12 12.24
CA LEU A 145 -7.69 8.13 12.73
C LEU A 145 -7.78 8.45 14.22
N ALA A 146 -6.82 7.97 15.01
CA ALA A 146 -6.70 8.28 16.44
C ALA A 146 -6.15 9.70 16.72
N GLY A 147 -5.84 10.48 15.68
CA GLY A 147 -5.36 11.85 15.82
C GLY A 147 -3.89 11.97 16.23
N ALA A 148 -3.06 10.97 15.94
CA ALA A 148 -1.64 10.99 16.32
C ALA A 148 -0.80 11.96 15.46
N GLY A 149 -1.26 12.31 14.26
CA GLY A 149 -0.50 13.13 13.33
C GLY A 149 -1.07 13.12 11.91
N ILE A 150 -0.25 13.61 10.98
CA ILE A 150 -0.52 13.59 9.55
C ILE A 150 0.09 12.33 8.94
N ALA A 151 -0.67 11.66 8.08
CA ALA A 151 -0.24 10.50 7.32
C ALA A 151 -0.19 10.80 5.82
N ARG A 152 0.67 10.07 5.10
CA ARG A 152 0.73 10.06 3.65
C ARG A 152 0.57 8.63 3.15
N LEU A 153 -0.58 8.32 2.55
CA LEU A 153 -1.04 6.96 2.23
C LEU A 153 -1.69 6.90 0.86
N ALA A 154 -1.74 5.71 0.25
CA ALA A 154 -2.48 5.52 -1.00
C ALA A 154 -3.97 5.83 -0.79
N ARG A 155 -4.58 6.56 -1.73
CA ARG A 155 -5.95 7.04 -1.59
C ARG A 155 -6.96 5.91 -1.43
N TRP A 156 -6.80 4.80 -2.16
CA TRP A 156 -7.69 3.64 -2.05
C TRP A 156 -7.77 3.07 -0.62
N HIS A 157 -6.69 3.21 0.15
CA HIS A 157 -6.56 2.66 1.50
C HIS A 157 -7.34 3.49 2.54
N VAL A 158 -7.47 4.79 2.31
CA VAL A 158 -8.16 5.73 3.21
C VAL A 158 -9.45 6.31 2.61
N ALA A 159 -9.88 5.83 1.44
CA ALA A 159 -11.02 6.37 0.71
C ALA A 159 -12.32 6.33 1.53
N GLU A 160 -12.58 5.24 2.24
CA GLU A 160 -13.77 5.09 3.10
C GLU A 160 -13.73 6.03 4.30
N ASP A 161 -12.54 6.30 4.86
CA ASP A 161 -12.38 7.24 5.98
C ASP A 161 -12.58 8.68 5.53
N ILE A 162 -12.09 9.02 4.33
CA ILE A 162 -12.32 10.32 3.71
C ILE A 162 -13.82 10.51 3.43
N ALA A 163 -14.45 9.51 2.80
CA ALA A 163 -15.89 9.56 2.49
C ALA A 163 -16.75 9.69 3.75
N ALA A 164 -16.34 9.06 4.86
CA ALA A 164 -17.01 9.15 6.14
C ALA A 164 -16.63 10.39 6.97
N GLY A 165 -15.75 11.27 6.48
CA GLY A 165 -15.27 12.45 7.21
C GLY A 165 -14.39 12.15 8.43
N ARG A 166 -13.90 10.90 8.57
CA ARG A 166 -12.98 10.50 9.65
C ARG A 166 -11.55 10.96 9.38
N LEU A 167 -11.20 11.12 8.11
CA LEU A 167 -9.94 11.70 7.66
C LEU A 167 -10.23 12.83 6.67
N VAL A 168 -9.44 13.90 6.74
CA VAL A 168 -9.55 15.07 5.87
C VAL A 168 -8.33 15.09 4.95
N PRO A 169 -8.50 15.12 3.62
CA PRO A 169 -7.41 15.37 2.68
C PRO A 169 -6.79 16.75 2.89
N LEU A 170 -5.46 16.82 2.89
CA LEU A 170 -4.68 18.03 3.11
C LEU A 170 -3.82 18.32 1.88
N LEU A 171 -3.54 19.61 1.65
CA LEU A 171 -2.57 20.08 0.67
C LEU A 171 -2.79 19.52 -0.75
N GLU A 172 -4.03 19.27 -1.16
CA GLU A 172 -4.33 18.67 -2.48
C GLU A 172 -3.82 19.52 -3.64
N ALA A 173 -3.84 20.85 -3.51
CA ALA A 173 -3.30 21.78 -4.49
C ALA A 173 -1.76 21.69 -4.67
N PHE A 174 -1.06 21.13 -3.69
CA PHE A 174 0.39 20.94 -3.68
C PHE A 174 0.80 19.49 -3.89
N ASN A 175 -0.16 18.59 -4.15
CA ASN A 175 0.13 17.19 -4.40
C ASN A 175 0.83 17.03 -5.76
N PRO A 176 1.97 16.31 -5.86
CA PRO A 176 2.70 16.16 -7.11
C PRO A 176 2.05 15.16 -8.08
N GLY A 177 0.95 14.51 -7.69
CA GLY A 177 0.22 13.56 -8.51
C GLY A 177 0.91 12.20 -8.64
N ASP A 178 1.78 11.85 -7.69
CA ASP A 178 2.43 10.54 -7.68
C ASP A 178 1.42 9.42 -7.36
N GLU A 179 1.65 8.28 -8.00
CA GLU A 179 0.83 7.09 -7.84
C GLU A 179 1.67 5.98 -7.20
N GLU A 180 1.03 5.20 -6.32
CA GLU A 180 1.60 3.99 -5.75
C GLU A 180 1.07 2.78 -6.53
N PRO A 181 1.89 2.16 -7.40
CA PRO A 181 1.47 0.95 -8.10
C PRO A 181 1.53 -0.26 -7.16
N THR A 182 0.62 -1.20 -7.36
CA THR A 182 0.62 -2.50 -6.68
C THR A 182 0.86 -3.61 -7.66
N HIS A 183 1.79 -4.50 -7.33
CA HIS A 183 2.21 -5.61 -8.18
C HIS A 183 2.10 -6.94 -7.43
N ALA A 184 1.66 -7.98 -8.14
CA ALA A 184 1.95 -9.36 -7.78
C ALA A 184 3.29 -9.77 -8.39
N VAL A 185 4.24 -10.14 -7.55
CA VAL A 185 5.60 -10.54 -7.87
C VAL A 185 5.75 -12.02 -7.59
N TYR A 186 6.37 -12.76 -8.50
CA TYR A 186 6.51 -14.21 -8.38
C TYR A 186 7.76 -14.73 -9.09
N VAL A 187 8.19 -15.92 -8.67
CA VAL A 187 9.34 -16.61 -9.27
C VAL A 187 8.86 -17.48 -10.43
N GLY A 188 9.45 -17.27 -11.61
CA GLY A 188 9.24 -18.11 -12.79
C GLY A 188 9.00 -17.32 -14.06
N GLN A 189 9.93 -17.41 -15.02
CA GLN A 189 9.74 -16.89 -16.37
C GLN A 189 9.05 -17.96 -17.25
N GLY A 190 7.94 -17.62 -17.90
CA GLY A 190 7.35 -18.43 -18.97
C GLY A 190 6.64 -19.73 -18.58
N ARG A 191 6.90 -20.81 -19.34
CA ARG A 191 6.12 -22.07 -19.46
C ARG A 191 6.03 -22.96 -18.20
N HIS A 192 6.73 -22.63 -17.11
CA HIS A 192 6.85 -23.46 -15.90
C HIS A 192 6.08 -22.94 -14.67
N LEU A 193 5.25 -21.90 -14.79
CA LEU A 193 4.43 -21.43 -13.67
C LEU A 193 3.42 -22.50 -13.24
N PRO A 194 3.43 -22.97 -11.98
CA PRO A 194 2.47 -23.97 -11.51
C PRO A 194 1.02 -23.51 -11.70
N ALA A 195 0.13 -24.43 -12.10
CA ALA A 195 -1.27 -24.10 -12.42
C ALA A 195 -2.00 -23.39 -11.27
N ARG A 196 -1.71 -23.76 -10.01
CA ARG A 196 -2.25 -23.10 -8.80
C ARG A 196 -1.87 -21.62 -8.70
N VAL A 197 -0.62 -21.28 -9.03
CA VAL A 197 -0.11 -19.90 -8.96
C VAL A 197 -0.69 -19.08 -10.11
N ARG A 198 -0.75 -19.66 -11.32
CA ARG A 198 -1.41 -19.03 -12.47
C ARG A 198 -2.87 -18.70 -12.17
N ALA A 199 -3.64 -19.68 -11.68
CA ALA A 199 -5.05 -19.50 -11.32
C ALA A 199 -5.25 -18.38 -10.30
N PHE A 200 -4.38 -18.30 -9.29
CA PHE A 200 -4.41 -17.23 -8.30
C PHE A 200 -4.10 -15.85 -8.91
N LEU A 201 -3.04 -15.73 -9.73
CA LEU A 201 -2.69 -14.47 -10.38
C LEU A 201 -3.78 -13.98 -11.35
N ASP A 202 -4.38 -14.90 -12.12
CA ASP A 202 -5.48 -14.58 -13.03
C ASP A 202 -6.71 -14.10 -12.25
N PHE A 203 -7.06 -14.79 -11.16
CA PHE A 203 -8.16 -14.39 -10.28
C PHE A 203 -7.93 -13.00 -9.67
N LEU A 204 -6.71 -12.68 -9.22
CA LEU A 204 -6.39 -11.36 -8.68
C LEU A 204 -6.58 -10.26 -9.73
N VAL A 205 -6.11 -10.45 -10.96
CA VAL A 205 -6.29 -9.46 -12.02
C VAL A 205 -7.76 -9.29 -12.40
N GLU A 206 -8.53 -10.37 -12.40
CA GLU A 206 -9.97 -10.31 -12.63
C GLU A 206 -10.69 -9.53 -11.52
N SER A 207 -10.28 -9.69 -10.26
CA SER A 207 -11.08 -9.31 -9.09
C SER A 207 -10.62 -8.04 -8.35
N VAL A 208 -9.33 -7.72 -8.39
CA VAL A 208 -8.77 -6.59 -7.64
C VAL A 208 -9.18 -5.26 -8.29
N ARG A 209 -9.64 -4.33 -7.46
CA ARG A 209 -9.95 -2.95 -7.84
C ARG A 209 -9.30 -2.00 -6.83
N LEU A 210 -8.49 -1.07 -7.32
CA LEU A 210 -7.78 -0.05 -6.51
C LEU A 210 -8.28 1.39 -6.79
N THR A 211 -9.45 1.49 -7.43
CA THR A 211 -10.21 2.72 -7.67
C THR A 211 -11.17 3.00 -6.53
#